data_AF-A0A6G0JM06-F1
#
_entry.id   AF-A0A6G0JM06-F1
#
_cell.length_a   1.000
_cell.length_b   1.000
_cell.length_c   1.000
_cell.angle_alpha   90.00
_cell.angle_beta   90.00
_cell.angle_gamma   90.00
#
_symmetry.space_group_name_H-M   'P 1'
#
loop_
_entity.id
_entity.type
_entity.pdbx_description
1 polymer ?
#
loop_
_entity_poly.entity_id
_entity_poly.type
_entity_poly.pdbx_seq_one_letter_code
_entity_poly.pdbx_strand_id
1 'polypeptide(L)' 'MERIQTAELAEIRQELKLLKARIGQAGQTASNIQVDLGSIVFRGEQRVSALEARIAPSHRE' A
#
# COMPACT_ATOMS: atom_id res chain seq x y z
N MET A 1 -45.64 7.99 2.15
CA MET A 1 -44.66 7.49 1.15
C MET A 1 -43.38 8.34 1.15
N GLU A 2 -43.46 9.67 1.00
CA GLU A 2 -42.29 10.57 0.94
C GLU A 2 -41.33 10.48 2.14
N ARG A 3 -41.87 10.34 3.36
CA ARG A 3 -41.05 10.25 4.59
C ARG A 3 -40.19 8.97 4.63
N ILE A 4 -40.67 7.87 4.04
CA ILE A 4 -39.95 6.59 3.99
C ILE A 4 -38.81 6.68 2.95
N GLN A 5 -39.08 7.26 1.78
CA GLN A 5 -38.06 7.50 0.75
C GLN A 5 -36.92 8.41 1.25
N THR A 6 -37.24 9.38 2.13
CA THR A 6 -36.24 10.27 2.73
C THR A 6 -35.33 9.55 3.73
N ALA A 7 -35.85 8.56 4.46
CA ALA A 7 -35.08 7.78 5.43
C ALA A 7 -34.10 6.83 4.73
N GLU A 8 -34.57 6.08 3.72
CA GLU A 8 -33.74 5.18 2.91
C GLU A 8 -32.59 5.93 2.22
N LEU A 9 -32.87 7.12 1.67
CA LEU A 9 -31.84 7.96 1.08
C LEU A 9 -30.81 8.46 2.12
N ALA A 10 -31.21 8.69 3.36
CA ALA A 10 -30.29 9.08 4.43
C ALA A 10 -29.38 7.92 4.84
N GLU A 11 -29.92 6.70 4.92
CA GLU A 11 -29.15 5.48 5.20
C GLU A 11 -28.09 5.23 4.10
N ILE A 12 -28.49 5.29 2.83
CA ILE A 12 -27.57 5.13 1.70
C ILE A 12 -26.45 6.19 1.74
N ARG A 13 -26.77 7.45 2.07
CA ARG A 13 -25.76 8.51 2.20
C ARG A 13 -24.78 8.24 3.35
N GLN A 14 -25.27 7.69 4.46
CA GLN A 14 -24.43 7.34 5.59
C GLN A 14 -23.50 6.17 5.25
N GLU A 15 -24.02 5.12 4.62
CA GLU A 15 -23.22 3.98 4.16
C GLU A 15 -22.16 4.42 3.15
N LEU A 16 -22.53 5.26 2.18
CA LEU A 16 -21.59 5.82 1.20
C LEU A 16 -20.48 6.64 1.88
N LYS A 17 -20.80 7.43 2.91
CA LYS A 17 -19.81 8.19 3.68
C LYS A 17 -18.83 7.24 4.39
N LEU A 18 -19.34 6.18 5.02
CA LEU A 18 -18.52 5.17 5.69
C LEU A 18 -17.60 4.45 4.70
N LEU A 19 -18.14 4.02 3.55
CA LEU A 19 -17.37 3.31 2.55
C LEU A 19 -16.25 4.19 1.97
N LYS A 20 -16.54 5.46 1.66
CA LYS A 20 -15.52 6.43 1.21
C LYS A 20 -14.40 6.60 2.24
N ALA A 21 -14.74 6.69 3.52
CA ALA A 21 -13.75 6.79 4.60
C ALA A 21 -12.86 5.54 4.66
N ARG A 22 -13.47 4.34 4.59
CA ARG A 22 -12.73 3.06 4.58
C ARG A 22 -11.81 2.94 3.37
N ILE A 23 -12.26 3.34 2.18
CA ILE A 23 -11.43 3.36 0.98
C ILE A 23 -10.24 4.30 1.15
N GLY A 24 -10.45 5.51 1.69
CA GLY A 24 -9.37 6.45 1.98
C GLY A 24 -8.33 5.87 2.94
N GLN A 25 -8.77 5.24 4.03
CA GLN A 25 -7.89 4.56 4.98
C GLN A 25 -7.14 3.40 4.34
N ALA A 26 -7.81 2.57 3.55
CA ALA A 26 -7.17 1.45 2.84
C ALA A 26 -6.11 1.95 1.84
N GLY A 27 -6.40 3.04 1.13
CA GLY A 27 -5.44 3.69 0.22
C GLY A 27 -4.20 4.19 0.95
N GLN A 28 -4.36 4.85 2.10
CA GLN A 28 -3.23 5.29 2.91
C GLN A 28 -2.39 4.11 3.43
N THR A 29 -3.04 3.06 3.93
CA THR A 29 -2.36 1.84 4.39
C THR A 29 -1.58 1.18 3.25
N ALA A 30 -2.17 1.06 2.06
CA ALA A 30 -1.50 0.50 0.89
C ALA A 30 -0.27 1.33 0.48
N SER A 31 -0.38 2.65 0.51
CA SER A 31 0.74 3.55 0.22
C SER A 31 1.90 3.36 1.21
N ASN A 32 1.61 3.27 2.52
CA ASN A 32 2.63 3.03 3.53
C ASN A 32 3.34 1.68 3.29
N ILE A 33 2.57 0.62 3.05
CA ILE A 33 3.12 -0.72 2.74
C ILE A 33 4.02 -0.67 1.50
N GLN A 34 3.61 0.04 0.44
CA GLN A 34 4.39 0.15 -0.78
C GLN A 34 5.76 0.82 -0.52
N VAL A 35 5.79 1.89 0.29
CA VAL A 35 7.03 2.56 0.67
C VAL A 35 7.94 1.63 1.47
N ASP A 36 7.39 0.92 2.46
CA ASP A 36 8.16 -0.02 3.29
C ASP A 36 8.73 -1.18 2.46
N LEU A 37 7.92 -1.76 1.58
CA LEU A 37 8.35 -2.81 0.65
C LEU A 37 9.46 -2.32 -0.28
N GLY A 38 9.33 -1.12 -0.85
CA GLY A 38 10.38 -0.52 -1.67
C GLY A 38 11.70 -0.38 -0.91
N SER A 39 11.64 0.04 0.36
CA SER A 39 12.82 0.13 1.23
C SER A 39 13.46 -1.23 1.53
N ILE A 40 12.65 -2.27 1.75
CA ILE A 40 13.12 -3.65 1.96
C ILE A 40 13.79 -4.18 0.71
N VAL A 41 13.16 -4.02 -0.47
CA VAL A 41 13.69 -4.46 -1.76
C VAL A 41 15.04 -3.78 -2.04
N PHE A 42 15.10 -2.45 -1.91
CA PHE A 42 16.34 -1.71 -2.15
C PHE A 42 17.51 -2.17 -1.25
N ARG A 43 17.26 -2.43 0.04
CA ARG A 43 18.29 -3.00 0.93
C ARG A 43 18.66 -4.43 0.56
N GLY A 44 17.69 -5.22 0.11
CA GLY A 44 17.90 -6.58 -0.39
C GLY A 44 18.84 -6.58 -1.60
N GLU A 45 18.55 -5.75 -2.59
CA GLU A 45 19.36 -5.58 -3.80
C GLU A 45 20.79 -5.17 -3.47
N GLN A 46 20.98 -4.16 -2.61
CA GLN A 46 22.32 -3.76 -2.18
C GLN A 46 23.11 -4.91 -1.53
N ARG A 47 22.44 -5.72 -0.69
CA ARG A 47 23.08 -6.88 -0.05
C ARG A 47 23.44 -7.95 -1.08
N VAL A 48 22.55 -8.22 -2.04
CA VAL A 48 22.82 -9.17 -3.13
C VAL A 48 24.03 -8.70 -3.92
N SER A 49 24.06 -7.45 -4.38
CA SER A 49 25.19 -6.91 -5.13
C SER A 49 26.50 -6.95 -4.34
N ALA A 50 26.46 -6.65 -3.04
CA ALA A 50 27.64 -6.76 -2.18
C ALA A 50 28.14 -8.20 -2.02
N LEU A 51 27.23 -9.18 -1.97
CA LEU A 51 27.60 -10.59 -1.93
C LEU A 51 28.15 -11.07 -3.27
N GLU A 52 27.53 -10.68 -4.38
CA GLU A 52 28.00 -10.97 -5.74
C GLU A 52 29.43 -10.43 -5.96
N ALA A 53 29.71 -9.21 -5.53
CA ALA A 53 31.04 -8.61 -5.62
C ALA A 53 32.10 -9.38 -4.80
N ARG A 54 31.71 -10.02 -3.69
CA ARG A 54 32.62 -10.81 -2.84
C ARG A 54 32.94 -12.19 -3.40
N ILE A 55 32.03 -12.77 -4.18
CA ILE A 55 32.23 -14.08 -4.82
C ILE A 55 32.82 -13.96 -6.23
N ALA A 56 32.73 -12.78 -6.83
CA ALA A 56 33.38 -12.51 -8.11
C ALA A 56 34.88 -12.83 -7.99
N PRO A 57 35.45 -13.61 -8.93
CA PRO A 57 36.87 -13.89 -8.90
C PRO A 57 37.63 -12.56 -8.98
N SER A 58 38.45 -12.28 -7.97
CA SER A 58 39.41 -11.19 -8.04
C SER A 58 40.27 -11.43 -9.27
N HIS A 59 40.24 -10.53 -10.26
CA HIS A 59 41.16 -10.53 -11.39
C HIS A 59 42.58 -10.63 -10.81
N ARG A 60 43.18 -11.82 -10.86
CA ARG A 60 44.60 -12.04 -10.67
C ARG A 60 45.17 -12.04 -12.09
N GLU A 61 45.57 -10.87 -12.54
CA GLU A 61 46.69 -10.75 -13.49
C GLU A 61 48.01 -11.00 -12.75
#